data_AF-A0A645C4X4-F1
#
_entry.id   AF-A0A645C4X4-F1
#
_cell.length_a   1.000
_cell.length_b   1.000
_cell.length_c   1.000
_cell.angle_alpha   90.00
_cell.angle_beta   90.00
_cell.angle_gamma   90.00
#
_symmetry.space_group_name_H-M   'P 1'
#
loop_
_entity.id
_entity.type
_entity.pdbx_description
1 polymer ?
#
loop_
_entity_poly.entity_id
_entity_poly.type
_entity_poly.pdbx_seq_one_letter_code
_entity_poly.pdbx_strand_id
1 'polypeptide(L)'
;MIDQLAPIAKEFITVTPDNPRAMNAAELAELLLESKLPAVACASVAEGIALAISHAGKSGVVCALGSLYLLGDVRSALGVK
;
A
#
# COMPACT_ATOMS: atom_id res chain seq x y z
N MET A 1 -7.98 -7.74 8.14
CA MET A 1 -7.12 -6.53 8.22
C MET A 1 -7.82 -5.36 7.56
N ILE A 2 -8.19 -5.46 6.28
CA ILE A 2 -8.85 -4.39 5.53
C ILE A 2 -10.10 -3.86 6.24
N ASP A 3 -10.99 -4.71 6.75
CA ASP A 3 -12.22 -4.26 7.43
C ASP A 3 -11.99 -3.35 8.64
N GLN A 4 -10.86 -3.55 9.34
CA GLN A 4 -10.48 -2.74 10.50
C GLN A 4 -9.87 -1.40 10.07
N LEU A 5 -9.28 -1.34 8.88
CA LEU A 5 -8.66 -0.15 8.30
C LEU A 5 -9.64 0.70 7.50
N ALA A 6 -10.62 0.06 6.86
CA ALA A 6 -11.65 0.70 6.04
C ALA A 6 -12.29 1.95 6.66
N PRO A 7 -12.67 1.98 7.96
CA PRO A 7 -13.29 3.18 8.54
C PRO A 7 -12.31 4.34 8.79
N ILE A 8 -11.00 4.11 8.75
CA ILE A 8 -9.98 5.11 9.09
C ILE A 8 -9.03 5.45 7.92
N ALA A 9 -8.97 4.59 6.90
CA ALA A 9 -8.15 4.79 5.72
C ALA A 9 -8.88 5.68 4.71
N LYS A 10 -8.21 6.75 4.27
CA LYS A 10 -8.69 7.59 3.17
C LYS A 10 -8.66 6.83 1.83
N GLU A 11 -7.62 6.04 1.62
CA GLU A 11 -7.38 5.26 0.41
C GLU A 11 -6.35 4.15 0.69
N PHE A 12 -6.26 3.20 -0.24
CA PHE A 12 -5.30 2.11 -0.21
C PHE A 12 -4.39 2.18 -1.43
N ILE A 13 -3.08 2.17 -1.22
CA ILE A 13 -2.11 1.99 -2.31
C ILE A 13 -1.61 0.55 -2.23
N THR A 14 -1.89 -0.24 -3.26
CA THR A 14 -1.56 -1.67 -3.29
C THR A 14 -0.26 -1.91 -4.06
N VAL A 15 0.52 -2.86 -3.56
CA VAL A 15 1.81 -3.28 -4.12
C VAL A 15 1.94 -4.80 -3.96
N THR A 16 2.72 -5.44 -4.81
CA THR A 16 3.04 -6.87 -4.70
C THR A 16 4.41 -7.01 -4.04
N PRO A 17 4.52 -7.46 -2.77
CA PRO A 17 5.81 -7.76 -2.17
C PRO A 17 6.49 -8.93 -2.88
N ASP A 18 7.82 -8.99 -2.84
CA ASP A 18 8.59 -10.12 -3.39
C ASP A 18 8.40 -11.38 -2.53
N ASN A 19 7.28 -12.06 -2.74
CA ASN A 19 6.90 -13.30 -2.09
C ASN A 19 5.99 -14.11 -3.02
N PRO A 20 6.26 -15.42 -3.23
CA PRO A 20 5.46 -16.25 -4.13
C PRO A 20 4.01 -16.44 -3.70
N ARG A 21 3.66 -16.09 -2.45
CA ARG A 21 2.28 -16.11 -1.92
C ARG A 21 1.61 -14.74 -1.93
N ALA A 22 2.29 -13.70 -2.43
CA ALA A 22 1.70 -12.37 -2.51
C ALA A 22 0.58 -12.36 -3.55
N MET A 23 -0.56 -11.77 -3.16
CA MET A 23 -1.60 -11.38 -4.09
C MET A 23 -1.08 -10.27 -5.01
N ASN A 24 -1.51 -10.25 -6.27
CA ASN A 24 -1.13 -9.19 -7.18
C ASN A 24 -1.73 -7.84 -6.72
N ALA A 25 -0.96 -6.75 -6.86
CA ALA A 25 -1.41 -5.41 -6.52
C ALA A 25 -2.73 -5.02 -7.21
N ALA A 26 -2.87 -5.33 -8.50
CA ALA A 26 -4.06 -5.01 -9.28
C ALA A 26 -5.27 -5.80 -8.80
N GLU A 27 -5.11 -7.10 -8.54
CA GLU A 27 -6.17 -7.95 -7.97
C GLU A 27 -6.65 -7.42 -6.61
N LEU A 28 -5.72 -7.03 -5.73
CA LEU A 28 -6.10 -6.46 -4.44
C LEU A 28 -6.82 -5.11 -4.59
N ALA A 29 -6.37 -4.26 -5.51
CA ALA A 29 -7.03 -2.97 -5.76
C ALA A 29 -8.45 -3.17 -6.30
N GLU A 30 -8.65 -4.12 -7.20
CA GLU A 30 -9.97 -4.47 -7.73
C GLU A 30 -10.94 -4.90 -6.61
N LEU A 31 -10.51 -5.81 -5.74
CA LEU A 31 -11.32 -6.26 -4.58
C LEU A 31 -11.68 -5.11 -3.62
N LEU A 32 -10.76 -4.16 -3.42
CA LEU A 32 -11.00 -2.98 -2.59
C LEU A 32 -12.00 -2.03 -3.25
N LEU A 33 -11.88 -1.80 -4.56
CA LEU A 33 -12.78 -0.96 -5.34
C LEU A 33 -14.19 -1.54 -5.40
N GLU A 34 -14.34 -2.86 -5.56
CA GLU A 34 -15.62 -3.57 -5.47
C GLU A 34 -16.28 -3.37 -4.10
N SER A 35 -15.46 -3.28 -3.05
CA SER A 35 -15.88 -2.98 -1.68
C SER A 35 -16.08 -1.48 -1.41
N LYS A 36 -16.03 -0.64 -2.46
CA LYS A 36 -16.15 0.83 -2.40
C LYS A 36 -15.06 1.52 -1.58
N LEU A 37 -13.91 0.86 -1.42
CA LEU A 37 -12.73 1.43 -0.78
C LEU A 37 -11.82 2.01 -1.87
N PRO A 38 -11.48 3.31 -1.83
CA PRO A 38 -10.59 3.90 -2.83
C PRO A 38 -9.24 3.18 -2.84
N ALA A 39 -8.83 2.67 -3.99
CA ALA A 39 -7.57 1.96 -4.13
C ALA A 39 -6.85 2.26 -5.46
N VAL A 40 -5.53 2.26 -5.42
CA VAL A 40 -4.65 2.39 -6.61
C VAL A 40 -3.55 1.35 -6.54
N ALA A 41 -3.39 0.58 -7.62
CA ALA A 41 -2.31 -0.39 -7.75
C ALA A 41 -1.05 0.26 -8.33
N CYS A 42 0.11 -0.11 -7.78
CA CYS A 42 1.41 0.33 -8.25
C CYS A 42 2.26 -0.87 -8.72
N ALA A 43 3.15 -0.63 -9.68
CA ALA A 43 3.99 -1.68 -10.26
C ALA A 43 5.16 -2.08 -9.34
N SER A 44 5.51 -1.26 -8.35
CA SER A 44 6.55 -1.55 -7.37
C SER A 44 6.26 -0.93 -6.01
N VAL A 45 6.94 -1.45 -4.98
CA VAL A 45 6.90 -0.88 -3.62
C VAL A 45 7.37 0.58 -3.60
N ALA A 46 8.44 0.89 -4.35
CA ALA A 46 8.99 2.24 -4.42
C ALA A 46 7.99 3.24 -5.03
N GLU A 47 7.31 2.84 -6.11
CA GLU A 47 6.25 3.64 -6.73
C GLU A 47 5.08 3.84 -5.77
N GLY A 48 4.63 2.77 -5.10
CA GLY A 48 3.53 2.84 -4.13
C GLY A 48 3.82 3.80 -2.97
N ILE A 49 5.07 3.81 -2.47
CA ILE A 49 5.49 4.73 -1.41
C ILE A 49 5.49 6.17 -1.90
N ALA A 50 6.06 6.43 -3.09
CA ALA A 50 6.07 7.77 -3.66
C ALA A 50 4.65 8.31 -3.86
N LEU A 51 3.74 7.47 -4.37
CA LEU A 51 2.33 7.82 -4.56
C LEU A 51 1.61 8.07 -3.23
N ALA A 52 1.79 7.18 -2.25
CA ALA A 52 1.18 7.32 -0.93
C ALA A 52 1.62 8.62 -0.23
N ILE A 53 2.91 8.96 -0.28
CA ILE A 53 3.44 10.21 0.28
C ILE A 53 2.86 11.43 -0.45
N SER A 54 2.79 11.38 -1.78
CA SER A 54 2.19 12.44 -2.59
C SER A 54 0.72 12.68 -2.22
N HIS A 55 -0.07 11.61 -2.11
CA HIS A 55 -1.50 11.68 -1.79
C HIS A 55 -1.79 12.07 -0.34
N ALA A 56 -0.94 11.67 0.61
CA ALA A 56 -1.05 12.06 2.01
C ALA A 56 -0.75 13.56 2.21
N GLY A 57 0.19 14.11 1.42
CA GLY A 57 0.61 15.50 1.54
C GLY A 57 1.31 15.80 2.87
N LYS A 58 1.53 17.09 3.17
CA LYS A 58 2.39 17.53 4.30
C LYS A 58 1.89 17.15 5.69
N SER A 59 0.58 16.97 5.85
CA SER A 59 -0.06 16.69 7.15
C SER A 59 -0.72 15.31 7.20
N GLY A 60 -0.61 14.52 6.13
CA GLY A 60 -1.16 13.19 6.07
C GLY A 60 -0.27 12.15 6.74
N VAL A 61 -0.84 10.98 6.99
CA VAL A 61 -0.13 9.83 7.53
C VAL A 61 -0.19 8.70 6.51
N VAL A 62 0.96 8.07 6.26
CA VAL A 62 1.06 6.86 5.45
C VAL A 62 1.42 5.71 6.37
N CYS A 63 0.67 4.62 6.29
CA CYS A 63 0.95 3.39 7.03
C CYS A 63 1.29 2.27 6.06
N ALA A 64 2.51 1.72 6.14
CA ALA A 64 2.89 0.52 5.39
C ALA A 64 2.54 -0.74 6.21
N LEU A 65 1.65 -1.59 5.67
CA LEU A 65 1.03 -2.71 6.39
C LEU A 65 1.03 -3.99 5.57
N GLY A 66 0.66 -5.11 6.19
CA GLY A 66 0.18 -6.31 5.48
C GLY A 66 1.22 -7.41 5.24
N SER A 67 2.51 -7.10 5.21
CA SER A 67 3.55 -8.12 5.03
C SER A 67 4.87 -7.72 5.68
N LEU A 68 5.54 -8.68 6.34
CA LEU A 68 6.93 -8.49 6.79
C LEU A 68 7.90 -8.44 5.61
N TYR A 69 7.58 -9.09 4.48
CA TYR A 69 8.39 -9.05 3.26
C TYR A 69 8.39 -7.66 2.61
N LEU A 70 7.36 -6.84 2.88
CA LEU A 70 7.28 -5.45 2.43
C LEU A 70 8.24 -4.52 3.19
N LEU A 71 8.57 -4.85 4.44
CA LEU A 71 9.28 -3.94 5.35
C LEU A 71 10.68 -3.55 4.82
N GLY A 72 11.40 -4.51 4.23
CA GLY A 72 12.74 -4.27 3.68
C GLY A 72 12.72 -3.23 2.56
N ASP A 73 11.80 -3.38 1.62
CA ASP A 73 11.62 -2.45 0.49
C ASP A 73 11.15 -1.07 0.96
N VAL A 74 10.26 -1.02 1.96
CA VAL A 74 9.79 0.24 2.56
C VAL A 74 10.95 1.01 3.18
N ARG A 75 11.76 0.33 4.00
CA ARG A 75 12.94 0.95 4.63
C ARG A 75 13.94 1.44 3.59
N SER A 76 14.16 0.65 2.54
CA SER A 76 15.08 0.99 1.45
C SER A 76 14.59 2.22 0.67
N ALA A 77 13.30 2.29 0.34
CA ALA A 77 12.70 3.43 -0.36
C ALA A 77 12.70 4.72 0.48
N LEU A 78 12.63 4.61 1.81
CA LEU A 78 12.69 5.73 2.74
C LEU A 78 14.11 6.07 3.21
N GLY A 79 15.13 5.31 2.79
CA GLY A 79 16.52 5.51 3.19
C GLY A 79 16.80 5.26 4.68
N VAL A 80 15.96 4.45 5.35
CA VAL A 80 16.07 4.18 6.79
C VAL A 80 16.81 2.86 7.01
N LYS A 81 17.90 2.90 7.79
CA LYS A 81 18.75 1.74 8.08
C LYS A 81 18.20 0.79 9.12
#